data_AF-A0A7K3DDY6-F1
#
_entry.id   AF-A0A7K3DDY6-F1
#
_cell.length_a   1.000
_cell.length_b   1.000
_cell.length_c   1.000
_cell.angle_alpha   90.00
_cell.angle_beta   90.00
_cell.angle_gamma   90.00
#
_symmetry.space_group_name_H-M   'P 1'
#
loop_
_entity.id
_entity.type
_entity.pdbx_description
1 polymer ?
#
loop_
_entity_poly.entity_id
_entity_poly.type
_entity_poly.pdbx_seq_one_letter_code
_entity_poly.pdbx_strand_id
1 'polypeptide(L)'
;MSKPPFTHLHVHTQYSLLDGAARLKDMFNACNEMGMTHIAMSDHGNLHGAYDFFHSAQKAGVTPIIGIEAYVAPESRRNKRKIQWGQPHQKRDDVSGSGGYTHKTIWAANSTGLHNLFKLSSDAYAEGWLQKWPRMDKET
;
A
#
# COMPACT_ATOMS: atom_id res chain seq x y z
N MET A 1 -21.01 22.29 17.13
CA MET A 1 -19.58 22.32 16.76
C MET A 1 -19.39 21.46 15.53
N SER A 2 -18.75 21.97 14.46
CA SER A 2 -18.41 21.13 13.31
C SER A 2 -17.33 20.13 13.72
N LYS A 3 -17.47 18.86 13.32
CA LYS A 3 -16.42 17.85 13.57
C LYS A 3 -15.12 18.29 12.88
N PRO A 4 -13.95 18.07 13.49
CA PRO A 4 -12.68 18.33 12.83
C PRO A 4 -12.58 17.47 11.56
N PRO A 5 -12.01 18.00 10.46
CA PRO A 5 -11.84 17.23 9.24
C PRO A 5 -10.90 16.05 9.49
N PHE A 6 -11.20 14.92 8.86
CA PHE A 6 -10.42 13.70 8.95
C PHE A 6 -10.12 13.15 7.55
N THR A 7 -8.98 12.48 7.39
CA THR A 7 -8.54 11.89 6.12
C THR A 7 -7.93 10.52 6.38
N HIS A 8 -8.45 9.50 5.71
CA HIS A 8 -7.87 8.17 5.73
C HIS A 8 -6.62 8.14 4.82
N LEU A 9 -5.47 7.84 5.42
CA LEU A 9 -4.19 7.75 4.70
C LEU A 9 -3.71 6.30 4.47
N HIS A 10 -4.36 5.32 5.09
CA HIS A 10 -4.07 3.90 4.89
C HIS A 10 -5.39 3.21 4.52
N VAL A 11 -5.56 2.93 3.24
CA VAL A 11 -6.80 2.38 2.67
C VAL A 11 -6.46 1.37 1.59
N HIS A 12 -7.06 0.18 1.72
CA HIS A 12 -6.99 -0.88 0.72
C HIS A 12 -8.20 -0.79 -0.20
N THR A 13 -7.94 -0.71 -1.50
CA THR A 13 -8.97 -0.70 -2.54
C THR A 13 -9.19 -2.11 -3.09
N GLN A 14 -10.12 -2.26 -4.02
CA GLN A 14 -10.31 -3.49 -4.79
C GLN A 14 -9.04 -4.00 -5.52
N TYR A 15 -7.97 -3.19 -5.64
CA TYR A 15 -6.70 -3.58 -6.25
C TYR A 15 -5.72 -4.25 -5.27
N SER A 16 -6.01 -4.26 -3.96
CA SER A 16 -5.44 -5.23 -3.02
C SER A 16 -6.08 -6.59 -3.25
N LEU A 17 -5.71 -7.25 -4.35
CA LEU A 17 -6.36 -8.48 -4.81
C LEU A 17 -6.43 -9.54 -3.71
N LEU A 18 -7.62 -10.14 -3.56
CA LEU A 18 -7.95 -11.18 -2.57
C LEU A 18 -8.06 -10.69 -1.11
N ASP A 19 -7.99 -9.40 -0.85
CA ASP A 19 -8.16 -8.82 0.50
C ASP A 19 -9.04 -7.55 0.48
N GLY A 20 -8.68 -6.57 -0.34
CA GLY A 20 -9.38 -5.30 -0.43
C GLY A 20 -10.79 -5.44 -1.01
N ALA A 21 -11.78 -4.95 -0.26
CA ALA A 21 -13.19 -4.98 -0.62
C ALA A 21 -13.76 -3.62 -1.06
N ALA A 22 -13.00 -2.54 -0.91
CA ALA A 22 -13.47 -1.19 -1.20
C ALA A 22 -13.45 -0.91 -2.72
N ARG A 23 -14.61 -0.98 -3.36
CA ARG A 23 -14.78 -0.58 -4.77
C ARG A 23 -14.68 0.94 -4.89
N LEU A 24 -13.93 1.42 -5.88
CA LEU A 24 -13.59 2.86 -6.00
C LEU A 24 -14.84 3.75 -6.00
N LYS A 25 -15.87 3.40 -6.78
CA LYS A 25 -17.12 4.17 -6.85
C LYS A 25 -17.79 4.32 -5.49
N ASP A 26 -17.94 3.22 -4.75
CA ASP A 26 -18.64 3.22 -3.45
C ASP A 26 -17.80 3.93 -2.39
N MET A 27 -16.47 3.75 -2.44
CA MET A 27 -15.53 4.44 -1.55
C MET A 27 -15.61 5.96 -1.71
N PHE A 28 -15.62 6.49 -2.94
CA PHE A 28 -15.74 7.93 -3.15
C PHE A 28 -17.14 8.47 -2.81
N ASN A 29 -18.20 7.68 -3.00
CA ASN A 29 -19.53 8.04 -2.50
C ASN A 29 -19.51 8.19 -0.96
N ALA A 30 -18.90 7.23 -0.25
CA ALA A 30 -18.77 7.28 1.20
C ALA A 30 -17.93 8.50 1.66
N CYS A 31 -16.84 8.83 0.95
CA CYS A 31 -16.08 10.06 1.22
C CYS A 31 -16.97 11.31 1.17
N ASN A 32 -17.80 11.43 0.12
CA ASN A 32 -18.69 12.56 -0.06
C ASN A 32 -19.79 12.61 1.00
N GLU A 33 -20.40 11.46 1.34
CA GLU A 33 -21.39 11.36 2.43
C GLU A 33 -20.80 11.79 3.79
N MET A 34 -19.53 11.49 4.03
CA MET A 34 -18.81 11.88 5.24
C MET A 34 -18.22 13.30 5.19
N GLY A 35 -18.34 14.01 4.06
CA GLY A 35 -17.75 15.33 3.87
C GLY A 35 -16.23 15.34 3.81
N MET A 36 -15.60 14.21 3.45
CA MET A 36 -14.16 14.08 3.28
C MET A 36 -13.71 14.64 1.93
N THR A 37 -12.71 15.52 1.94
CA THR A 37 -12.16 16.13 0.71
C THR A 37 -10.91 15.43 0.18
N HIS A 38 -10.33 14.52 0.95
CA HIS A 38 -9.09 13.80 0.63
C HIS A 38 -9.19 12.34 1.02
N ILE A 39 -8.51 11.46 0.29
CA ILE A 39 -8.31 10.05 0.67
C ILE A 39 -7.06 9.48 -0.02
N ALA A 40 -6.35 8.59 0.68
CA ALA A 40 -5.22 7.89 0.11
C ALA A 40 -5.56 6.50 -0.43
N MET A 41 -4.79 6.04 -1.40
CA MET A 41 -4.69 4.64 -1.81
C MET A 41 -3.39 4.06 -1.25
N SER A 42 -3.42 2.90 -0.60
CA SER A 42 -2.24 2.20 -0.09
C SER A 42 -2.37 0.69 -0.25
N ASP A 43 -2.54 0.23 -1.49
CA ASP A 43 -2.75 -1.19 -1.77
C ASP A 43 -1.53 -2.05 -1.46
N HIS A 44 -1.78 -3.33 -1.18
CA HIS A 44 -0.74 -4.30 -0.81
C HIS A 44 0.24 -4.55 -1.95
N GLY A 45 1.46 -4.05 -1.80
CA GLY A 45 2.60 -4.36 -2.66
C GLY A 45 2.46 -3.94 -4.13
N ASN A 46 1.44 -3.15 -4.50
CA ASN A 46 1.19 -2.79 -5.88
C ASN A 46 0.58 -1.38 -6.04
N LEU A 47 0.60 -0.90 -7.29
CA LEU A 47 0.01 0.37 -7.71
C LEU A 47 -0.94 0.19 -8.91
N HIS A 48 -1.52 -1.01 -9.07
CA HIS A 48 -2.35 -1.33 -10.25
C HIS A 48 -3.53 -0.38 -10.40
N GLY A 49 -4.12 0.04 -9.28
CA GLY A 49 -5.27 0.94 -9.25
C GLY A 49 -4.93 2.43 -9.35
N ALA A 50 -3.65 2.84 -9.41
CA ALA A 50 -3.27 4.24 -9.25
C ALA A 50 -3.92 5.17 -10.29
N TYR A 51 -3.96 4.74 -11.55
CA TYR A 51 -4.59 5.49 -12.64
C TYR A 51 -6.10 5.61 -12.43
N ASP A 52 -6.78 4.48 -12.18
CA ASP A 52 -8.23 4.44 -12.02
C ASP A 52 -8.68 5.20 -10.76
N PHE A 53 -7.93 5.09 -9.67
CA PHE A 53 -8.15 5.81 -8.41
C PHE A 53 -8.04 7.31 -8.63
N PHE A 54 -6.97 7.79 -9.28
CA PHE A 54 -6.77 9.22 -9.54
C PHE A 54 -7.94 9.82 -10.32
N HIS A 55 -8.34 9.20 -11.43
CA HIS A 55 -9.41 9.71 -12.28
C HIS A 55 -10.79 9.61 -11.60
N SER A 56 -11.03 8.54 -10.85
CA SER A 56 -12.27 8.37 -10.10
C SER A 56 -12.39 9.40 -8.97
N ALA A 57 -11.30 9.70 -8.27
CA ALA A 57 -11.25 10.72 -7.24
C ALA A 57 -11.53 12.11 -7.81
N GLN A 58 -10.85 12.46 -8.91
CA GLN A 58 -11.09 13.73 -9.61
C GLN A 58 -12.54 13.90 -10.04
N LYS A 59 -13.13 12.86 -10.63
CA LYS A 59 -14.55 12.86 -11.03
C LYS A 59 -15.51 13.04 -9.84
N ALA A 60 -15.13 12.52 -8.68
CA ALA A 60 -15.90 12.64 -7.44
C ALA A 60 -15.65 13.96 -6.69
N GLY A 61 -14.72 14.81 -7.14
CA GLY A 61 -14.35 16.05 -6.44
C GLY A 61 -13.51 15.82 -5.19
N VAL A 62 -12.85 14.66 -5.07
CA VAL A 62 -12.00 14.28 -3.93
C VAL A 62 -10.53 14.32 -4.35
N THR A 63 -9.66 14.91 -3.53
CA THR A 63 -8.22 14.97 -3.79
C THR A 63 -7.57 13.61 -3.49
N PRO A 64 -6.95 12.95 -4.49
CA PRO A 64 -6.30 11.66 -4.29
C PRO A 64 -4.89 11.81 -3.70
N ILE A 65 -4.54 10.91 -2.78
CA ILE A 65 -3.15 10.71 -2.30
C ILE A 65 -2.71 9.31 -2.75
N ILE A 66 -1.72 9.22 -3.64
CA ILE A 66 -1.25 7.92 -4.13
C ILE A 66 -0.14 7.40 -3.21
N GLY A 67 -0.30 6.17 -2.76
CA GLY A 67 0.65 5.44 -1.93
C GLY A 67 0.60 3.94 -2.19
N ILE A 68 1.38 3.23 -1.40
CA ILE A 68 1.52 1.77 -1.42
C ILE A 68 1.75 1.29 0.01
N GLU A 69 1.13 0.18 0.39
CA GLU A 69 1.59 -0.56 1.55
C GLU A 69 2.61 -1.60 1.07
N ALA A 70 3.89 -1.23 1.13
CA ALA A 70 4.97 -2.06 0.64
C ALA A 70 5.18 -3.28 1.53
N TYR A 71 5.46 -4.42 0.90
CA TYR A 71 6.12 -5.52 1.60
C TYR A 71 7.61 -5.21 1.67
N VAL A 72 8.20 -5.20 2.86
CA VAL A 72 9.62 -4.94 3.08
C VAL A 72 10.29 -6.24 3.53
N ALA A 73 11.32 -6.68 2.82
CA ALA A 73 12.09 -7.84 3.21
C ALA A 73 12.80 -7.59 4.56
N PRO A 74 12.88 -8.60 5.45
CA PRO A 74 13.58 -8.46 6.73
C PRO A 74 15.10 -8.23 6.57
N GLU A 75 15.65 -8.62 5.42
CA GLU A 75 17.03 -8.35 4.99
C GLU A 75 17.00 -7.85 3.52
N SER A 76 17.84 -8.40 2.63
CA SER A 76 17.79 -8.07 1.20
C SER A 76 16.55 -8.63 0.51
N ARG A 77 15.94 -7.85 -0.39
CA ARG A 77 14.82 -8.29 -1.24
C ARG A 77 15.19 -9.46 -2.16
N ARG A 78 16.48 -9.59 -2.49
CA ARG A 78 17.03 -10.67 -3.32
C ARG A 78 17.13 -12.00 -2.56
N ASN A 79 17.13 -11.97 -1.22
CA ASN A 79 17.17 -13.18 -0.40
C ASN A 79 15.84 -13.95 -0.48
N LYS A 80 15.87 -15.20 -0.94
CA LYS A 80 14.67 -16.05 -1.06
C LYS A 80 14.38 -16.90 0.20
N ARG A 81 15.23 -16.84 1.22
CA ARG A 81 15.02 -17.52 2.51
C ARG A 81 14.02 -16.72 3.36
N LYS A 82 13.16 -17.43 4.10
CA LYS A 82 12.32 -16.83 5.14
C LYS A 82 13.14 -16.59 6.41
N ILE A 83 12.97 -15.42 7.02
CA ILE A 83 13.80 -14.96 8.14
C ILE A 83 12.88 -14.57 9.30
N GLN A 84 13.15 -15.18 10.45
CA GLN A 84 12.45 -14.93 11.70
C GLN A 84 13.39 -14.17 12.63
N TRP A 85 12.84 -13.27 13.44
CA TRP A 85 13.60 -12.54 14.45
C TRP A 85 13.36 -13.11 15.85
N GLY A 86 12.21 -13.75 16.07
CA GLY A 86 11.82 -14.33 17.35
C GLY A 86 12.15 -15.82 17.49
N GLN A 87 11.80 -16.35 18.66
CA GLN A 87 11.81 -17.78 18.95
C GLN A 87 10.53 -18.47 18.44
N PRO A 88 10.49 -19.81 18.29
CA PRO A 88 9.32 -20.51 17.76
C PRO A 88 7.99 -20.23 18.48
N HIS A 89 8.00 -19.98 19.79
CA HIS A 89 6.80 -19.65 20.58
C HIS A 89 6.31 -18.21 20.35
N GLN A 90 7.13 -17.34 19.76
CA GLN A 90 6.81 -15.94 19.45
C GLN A 90 6.31 -15.76 18.01
N LYS A 91 6.13 -16.86 17.25
CA LYS A 91 5.77 -16.85 15.82
C LYS A 91 4.61 -15.91 15.45
N ARG A 92 3.65 -15.71 16.37
CA ARG A 92 2.48 -14.84 16.13
C ARG A 92 2.86 -13.36 15.97
N ASP A 93 3.88 -12.91 16.68
CA ASP A 93 4.30 -11.50 16.74
C ASP A 93 5.65 -11.29 16.03
N ASP A 94 6.05 -12.25 15.19
CA ASP A 94 7.29 -12.23 14.40
C ASP A 94 7.03 -11.69 12.98
N VAL A 95 8.07 -11.69 12.12
CA VAL A 95 8.02 -11.27 10.73
C VAL A 95 6.87 -11.97 9.98
N SER A 96 6.01 -11.17 9.35
CA SER A 96 4.82 -11.62 8.63
C SER A 96 5.15 -12.53 7.44
N GLY A 97 4.16 -13.29 6.96
CA GLY A 97 4.40 -14.29 5.89
C GLY A 97 5.26 -15.48 6.34
N SER A 98 5.34 -15.71 7.66
CA SER A 98 6.26 -16.67 8.30
C SER A 98 7.73 -16.35 8.02
N GLY A 99 8.13 -15.08 8.13
CA GLY A 99 9.48 -14.62 7.81
C GLY A 99 9.66 -14.08 6.40
N GLY A 100 8.57 -13.74 5.72
CA GLY A 100 8.61 -13.24 4.34
C GLY A 100 8.88 -11.74 4.25
N TYR A 101 8.20 -10.95 5.07
CA TYR A 101 8.20 -9.48 4.97
C TYR A 101 7.61 -8.81 6.22
N THR A 102 7.74 -7.49 6.31
CA THR A 102 6.93 -6.58 7.14
C THR A 102 6.16 -5.59 6.25
N HIS A 103 5.15 -4.92 6.77
CA HIS A 103 4.42 -3.87 6.04
C HIS A 103 5.05 -2.50 6.26
N LYS A 104 4.98 -1.65 5.23
CA LYS A 104 5.35 -0.22 5.34
C LYS A 104 4.47 0.63 4.43
N THR A 105 3.69 1.51 5.04
CA THR A 105 2.88 2.50 4.31
C THR A 105 3.76 3.64 3.81
N ILE A 106 3.70 3.92 2.51
CA ILE A 106 4.50 4.97 1.85
C ILE A 106 3.59 5.78 0.94
N TRP A 107 3.76 7.11 0.94
CA TRP A 107 2.99 8.03 0.10
C TRP A 107 3.91 8.83 -0.83
N ALA A 108 3.40 9.15 -2.01
CA ALA A 108 4.02 10.11 -2.89
C ALA A 108 3.62 11.53 -2.47
N ALA A 109 4.59 12.32 -2.00
CA ALA A 109 4.37 13.74 -1.65
C ALA A 109 4.26 14.66 -2.88
N ASN A 110 4.79 14.23 -4.04
CA ASN A 110 4.80 14.97 -5.29
C ASN A 110 5.00 14.01 -6.48
N SER A 111 5.05 14.55 -7.70
CA SER A 111 5.24 13.77 -8.93
C SER A 111 6.53 12.94 -8.91
N THR A 112 7.65 13.49 -8.44
CA THR A 112 8.91 12.74 -8.28
C THR A 112 8.72 11.56 -7.33
N GLY A 113 8.05 11.76 -6.20
CA GLY A 113 7.69 10.69 -5.27
C GLY A 113 6.82 9.61 -5.92
N LEU A 114 5.87 10.00 -6.76
CA LEU A 114 5.02 9.07 -7.50
C LEU A 114 5.81 8.23 -8.51
N HIS A 115 6.70 8.85 -9.27
CA HIS A 115 7.60 8.13 -10.17
C HIS A 115 8.53 7.17 -9.42
N ASN A 116 9.03 7.57 -8.25
CA ASN A 116 9.81 6.69 -7.38
C ASN A 116 8.99 5.50 -6.89
N LEU A 117 7.72 5.70 -6.49
CA LEU A 117 6.83 4.60 -6.12
C LEU A 117 6.60 3.62 -7.26
N PHE A 118 6.41 4.11 -8.50
CA PHE A 118 6.30 3.21 -9.66
C PHE A 118 7.55 2.38 -9.87
N LYS A 119 8.73 3.00 -9.75
CA LYS A 119 10.01 2.28 -9.86
C LYS A 119 10.17 1.25 -8.74
N LEU A 120 9.95 1.65 -7.48
CA LEU A 120 10.01 0.75 -6.32
C LEU A 120 9.08 -0.45 -6.48
N SER A 121 7.84 -0.22 -6.92
CA SER A 121 6.88 -1.32 -7.18
C SER A 121 7.39 -2.24 -8.28
N SER A 122 7.91 -1.69 -9.38
CA SER A 122 8.48 -2.48 -10.49
C SER A 122 9.66 -3.33 -10.03
N ASP A 123 10.61 -2.74 -9.31
CA ASP A 123 11.80 -3.42 -8.79
C ASP A 123 11.43 -4.51 -7.77
N ALA A 124 10.40 -4.27 -6.94
CA ALA A 124 9.89 -5.25 -5.99
C ALA A 124 9.33 -6.51 -6.68
N TYR A 125 8.65 -6.35 -7.81
CA TYR A 125 8.21 -7.48 -8.64
C TYR A 125 9.37 -8.16 -9.38
N ALA A 126 10.29 -7.39 -9.96
CA ALA A 126 11.39 -7.93 -10.77
C ALA A 126 12.44 -8.68 -9.93
N GLU A 127 12.79 -8.14 -8.76
CA GLU A 127 13.94 -8.62 -7.97
C GLU A 127 13.51 -9.18 -6.61
N GLY A 128 12.49 -8.58 -6.01
CA GLY A 128 12.06 -8.82 -4.64
C GLY A 128 11.07 -9.98 -4.43
N TRP A 129 10.59 -10.59 -5.52
CA TRP A 129 9.52 -11.58 -5.49
C TRP A 129 9.82 -12.78 -4.59
N LEU A 130 8.96 -13.03 -3.60
CA LEU A 130 9.00 -14.22 -2.75
C LEU A 130 7.61 -14.85 -2.67
N GLN A 131 7.44 -16.04 -3.26
CA GLN A 131 6.18 -16.80 -3.35
C GLN A 131 5.06 -16.05 -4.08
N LYS A 132 4.53 -14.99 -3.46
CA LYS A 132 3.51 -14.09 -3.99
C LYS A 132 3.70 -12.62 -3.61
N TRP A 133 4.74 -12.31 -2.81
CA TRP A 133 4.97 -10.99 -2.26
C TRP A 133 6.07 -10.28 -3.06
N PRO A 134 5.78 -9.19 -3.78
CA PRO A 134 6.78 -8.30 -4.34
C PRO A 134 7.37 -7.44 -3.21
N ARG A 135 8.64 -7.65 -2.86
CA ARG A 135 9.25 -7.01 -1.68
C ARG A 135 10.28 -5.95 -2.04
N MET A 136 10.24 -4.83 -1.32
CA MET A 136 11.29 -3.82 -1.28
C MET A 136 12.28 -4.14 -0.16
N ASP A 137 13.38 -3.40 -0.07
CA ASP A 137 14.27 -3.38 1.10
C ASP A 137 14.78 -1.95 1.35
N LYS A 138 15.73 -1.77 2.27
CA LYS A 138 16.28 -0.45 2.64
C LYS A 138 17.24 0.13 1.59
N GLU A 139 17.81 -0.71 0.71
CA GLU A 139 18.75 -0.27 -0.33
C GLU A 139 18.03 0.45 -1.48
N THR A 140 16.77 0.09 -1.71
CA THR A 140 15.93 0.64 -2.77
C THR A 140 15.29 1.97 -2.35
#